data_AF-A0A1F3V8J7-F1
#
_entry.id   AF-A0A1F3V8J7-F1
#
_cell.length_a   1.000
_cell.length_b   1.000
_cell.length_c   1.000
_cell.angle_alpha   90.00
_cell.angle_beta   90.00
_cell.angle_gamma   90.00
#
_symmetry.space_group_name_H-M   'P 1'
#
loop_
_entity.id
_entity.type
_entity.pdbx_description
1 polymer ?
#
loop_
_entity_poly.entity_id
_entity_poly.type
_entity_poly.pdbx_seq_one_letter_code
_entity_poly.pdbx_strand_id
1 'polypeptide(L)'
;MNNFKYEEYPINIEVNHHNIKLLRIGNHYLGKHSSYMNDELILELVYMLNGHSFEVDSLTKDIEYYVADVEYGDTPKIYRLVFLIGGEDLEILGIVNAYRRKPGRKK
;
A
#
# COMPACT_ATOMS: atom_id res chain seq x y z
N MET A 1 14.79 15.56 -10.52
CA MET A 1 14.40 14.24 -9.97
C MET A 1 13.82 14.48 -8.58
N ASN A 2 12.52 14.28 -8.40
CA ASN A 2 11.94 14.37 -7.05
C ASN A 2 12.45 13.18 -6.25
N ASN A 3 13.25 13.45 -5.22
CA ASN A 3 13.86 12.47 -4.35
C ASN A 3 12.79 11.96 -3.37
N PHE A 4 11.83 11.16 -3.87
CA PHE A 4 10.94 10.42 -2.99
C PHE A 4 11.81 9.47 -2.19
N LYS A 5 11.98 9.76 -0.90
CA LYS A 5 12.53 8.79 0.04
C LYS A 5 11.50 7.67 0.17
N TYR A 6 12.00 6.45 0.14
CA TYR A 6 11.27 5.23 0.45
C TYR A 6 12.22 4.30 1.18
N GLU A 7 11.67 3.50 2.07
CA GLU A 7 12.37 2.37 2.66
C GLU A 7 12.03 1.11 1.85
N GLU A 8 12.98 0.20 1.73
CA GLU A 8 12.88 -1.03 0.93
C GLU A 8 12.82 -2.28 1.82
N TYR A 9 11.88 -3.18 1.52
CA TYR A 9 11.71 -4.43 2.25
C TYR A 9 11.59 -5.59 1.28
N PRO A 10 12.43 -6.64 1.40
CA PRO A 10 12.23 -7.86 0.62
C PRO A 10 10.96 -8.55 1.08
N ILE A 11 10.12 -8.95 0.13
CA ILE A 11 8.87 -9.68 0.36
C ILE A 11 8.69 -10.75 -0.71
N ASN A 12 7.71 -11.63 -0.55
CA ASN A 12 7.34 -12.61 -1.57
C ASN A 12 5.83 -12.86 -1.51
N ILE A 13 5.08 -12.15 -2.35
CA ILE A 13 3.60 -12.25 -2.44
C ILE A 13 3.15 -12.15 -3.89
N GLU A 14 1.91 -12.54 -4.16
CA GLU A 14 1.24 -12.30 -5.43
C GLU A 14 0.21 -11.18 -5.27
N VAL A 15 0.24 -10.15 -6.12
CA VAL A 15 -0.79 -9.09 -6.16
C VAL A 15 -1.11 -8.80 -7.63
N ASN A 16 -2.38 -8.76 -8.00
CA ASN A 16 -2.82 -8.58 -9.39
C ASN A 16 -2.13 -9.57 -10.36
N HIS A 17 -1.92 -10.82 -9.93
CA HIS A 17 -1.20 -11.86 -10.70
C HIS A 17 0.28 -11.57 -10.97
N HIS A 18 0.88 -10.58 -10.30
CA HIS A 18 2.30 -10.28 -10.36
C HIS A 18 3.02 -10.82 -9.11
N ASN A 19 4.17 -11.44 -9.33
CA ASN A 19 5.05 -11.91 -8.24
C ASN A 19 5.86 -10.72 -7.71
N ILE A 20 5.46 -10.20 -6.56
CA ILE A 20 6.11 -9.07 -5.91
C ILE A 20 7.25 -9.56 -5.03
N LYS A 21 8.44 -9.03 -5.29
CA LYS A 21 9.69 -9.39 -4.59
C LYS A 21 10.23 -8.25 -3.72
N LEU A 22 9.80 -7.02 -3.98
CA LEU A 22 10.28 -5.83 -3.29
C LEU A 22 9.11 -4.91 -2.93
N LEU A 23 9.06 -4.51 -1.68
CA LEU A 23 8.16 -3.48 -1.18
C LEU A 23 8.93 -2.17 -1.03
N ARG A 24 8.38 -1.09 -1.57
CA ARG A 24 8.83 0.29 -1.33
C ARG A 24 7.79 1.05 -0.53
N ILE A 25 8.11 1.48 0.68
CA ILE A 25 7.20 2.26 1.51
C ILE A 25 7.56 3.74 1.42
N GLY A 26 6.66 4.53 0.84
CA GLY A 26 6.78 5.98 0.78
C GLY A 26 6.46 6.67 2.10
N ASN A 27 7.19 7.74 2.37
CA ASN A 27 7.18 8.46 3.65
C ASN A 27 5.92 9.31 3.91
N HIS A 28 4.91 9.26 3.03
CA HIS A 28 3.73 10.14 3.08
C HIS A 28 2.93 10.00 4.39
N TYR A 29 2.88 8.80 4.96
CA TYR A 29 2.17 8.54 6.20
C TYR A 29 2.81 9.32 7.38
N LEU A 30 4.10 9.64 7.33
CA LEU A 30 4.81 10.30 8.44
C LEU A 30 4.24 11.70 8.75
N GLY A 31 3.68 12.38 7.74
CA GLY A 31 3.19 13.75 7.91
C GLY A 31 1.89 13.86 8.71
N LYS A 32 0.96 12.89 8.55
CA LYS A 32 -0.40 12.96 9.15
C LYS A 32 -0.80 11.74 9.97
N HIS A 33 -0.09 10.63 9.79
CA HIS A 33 -0.50 9.31 10.25
C HIS A 33 0.56 8.62 11.11
N SER A 34 1.73 9.22 11.32
CA SER A 34 2.86 8.69 12.11
C SER A 34 2.52 8.31 13.55
N SER A 35 1.45 8.87 14.14
CA SER A 35 1.03 8.50 15.50
C SER A 35 0.40 7.10 15.60
N TYR A 36 0.08 6.46 14.48
CA TYR A 36 -0.52 5.12 14.44
C TYR A 36 -0.17 4.29 13.21
N MET A 37 0.62 4.83 12.28
CA MET A 37 1.18 4.12 11.13
C MET A 37 2.69 4.10 11.26
N ASN A 38 3.27 2.93 11.01
CA ASN A 38 4.71 2.69 10.90
C ASN A 38 4.93 1.63 9.80
N ASP A 39 6.19 1.41 9.42
CA ASP A 39 6.52 0.47 8.35
C ASP A 39 6.14 -0.97 8.70
N GLU A 40 6.28 -1.38 9.97
CA GLU A 40 5.88 -2.72 10.43
C GLU A 40 4.40 -3.00 10.18
N LEU A 41 3.52 -2.09 10.58
CA LEU A 41 2.08 -2.21 10.32
C LEU A 41 1.78 -2.18 8.82
N ILE A 42 2.45 -1.32 8.06
CA ILE A 42 2.26 -1.27 6.60
C ILE A 42 2.66 -2.60 5.96
N LEU A 43 3.75 -3.21 6.40
CA LEU A 43 4.21 -4.51 5.93
C LEU A 43 3.18 -5.61 6.23
N GLU A 44 2.62 -5.64 7.43
CA GLU A 44 1.53 -6.57 7.78
C GLU A 44 0.29 -6.38 6.91
N LEU A 45 -0.11 -5.12 6.66
CA LEU A 45 -1.25 -4.81 5.79
C LEU A 45 -0.96 -5.22 4.33
N VAL A 46 0.28 -5.08 3.85
CA VAL A 46 0.71 -5.51 2.52
C VAL A 46 0.63 -7.01 2.36
N TYR A 47 1.01 -7.78 3.38
CA TYR A 47 0.86 -9.24 3.35
C TYR A 47 -0.61 -9.69 3.21
N MET A 48 -1.56 -8.87 3.66
CA MET A 48 -3.00 -9.14 3.46
C MET A 48 -3.48 -8.90 2.01
N LEU A 49 -2.66 -8.30 1.15
CA LEU A 49 -2.94 -8.19 -0.29
C LEU A 49 -2.59 -9.47 -1.06
N ASN A 50 -1.86 -10.40 -0.44
CA ASN A 50 -1.36 -11.60 -1.10
C ASN A 50 -2.50 -12.47 -1.68
N GLY A 51 -2.41 -12.80 -2.96
CA GLY A 51 -3.40 -13.57 -3.70
C GLY A 51 -4.63 -12.77 -4.14
N HIS A 52 -4.67 -11.46 -3.89
CA HIS A 52 -5.79 -10.60 -4.28
C HIS A 52 -5.53 -9.80 -5.55
N SER A 53 -6.62 -9.40 -6.20
CA SER A 53 -6.62 -8.52 -7.37
C SER A 53 -7.47 -7.28 -7.09
N PHE A 54 -7.01 -6.14 -7.59
CA PHE A 54 -7.59 -4.81 -7.36
C PHE A 54 -7.76 -4.10 -8.69
N GLU A 55 -8.91 -3.46 -8.88
CA GLU A 55 -9.13 -2.59 -10.03
C GLU A 55 -8.30 -1.31 -9.92
N VAL A 56 -7.93 -0.74 -11.07
CA VAL A 56 -7.25 0.55 -11.13
C VAL A 56 -8.20 1.62 -10.60
N ASP A 57 -7.78 2.32 -9.54
CA ASP A 57 -8.52 3.45 -8.97
C ASP A 57 -8.29 4.73 -9.78
N SER A 58 -7.05 4.94 -10.24
CA SER A 58 -6.71 6.07 -11.09
C SER A 58 -5.48 5.83 -11.96
N LEU A 59 -5.39 6.55 -13.08
CA LEU A 59 -4.25 6.54 -13.99
C LEU A 59 -3.66 7.95 -14.05
N THR A 60 -2.37 8.10 -13.69
CA THR A 60 -1.68 9.39 -13.74
C THR A 60 -0.33 9.23 -14.43
N LYS A 61 -0.13 9.93 -15.56
CA LYS A 61 1.11 9.85 -16.36
C LYS A 61 1.48 8.40 -16.71
N ASP A 62 0.49 7.63 -17.17
CA ASP A 62 0.64 6.22 -17.53
C ASP A 62 1.03 5.29 -16.37
N ILE A 63 0.89 5.77 -15.13
CA ILE A 63 1.08 4.97 -13.90
C ILE A 63 -0.29 4.66 -13.32
N GLU A 64 -0.56 3.38 -13.15
CA GLU A 64 -1.77 2.86 -12.50
C GLU A 64 -1.63 2.90 -10.98
N TYR A 65 -2.65 3.45 -10.33
CA TYR A 65 -2.76 3.49 -8.88
C TYR A 65 -3.94 2.64 -8.44
N TYR A 66 -3.73 1.91 -7.36
CA TYR A 66 -4.67 0.97 -6.78
C TYR A 66 -5.00 1.38 -5.35
N VAL A 67 -6.20 1.02 -4.91
CA VAL A 67 -6.66 1.27 -3.55
C VAL A 67 -7.17 -0.03 -2.94
N ALA A 68 -6.66 -0.37 -1.77
CA ALA A 68 -7.14 -1.49 -0.97
C ALA A 68 -7.57 -1.00 0.41
N ASP A 69 -8.75 -1.45 0.86
CA ASP A 69 -9.18 -1.30 2.26
C ASP A 69 -9.01 -2.65 2.97
N VAL A 70 -8.18 -2.66 4.01
CA VAL A 70 -7.80 -3.86 4.76
C VAL A 70 -8.32 -3.73 6.19
N GLU A 71 -9.05 -4.73 6.66
CA GLU A 71 -9.45 -4.85 8.06
C GLU A 71 -8.33 -5.52 8.85
N TYR A 72 -7.87 -4.89 9.94
CA TYR A 72 -6.74 -5.38 10.72
C TYR A 72 -6.96 -5.20 12.24
N GLY A 73 -6.50 -6.20 13.01
CA GLY A 73 -6.53 -6.27 14.47
C GLY A 73 -7.83 -6.83 15.07
N ASP A 74 -7.78 -7.17 16.36
CA ASP A 74 -8.90 -7.83 17.09
C ASP A 74 -10.18 -6.99 17.17
N THR A 75 -10.01 -5.67 17.30
CA THR A 75 -11.09 -4.70 17.10
C THR A 75 -10.89 -4.11 15.71
N PRO A 76 -11.58 -4.66 14.68
CA PRO A 76 -11.20 -4.43 13.30
C PRO A 76 -11.27 -2.95 12.96
N LYS A 77 -10.12 -2.41 12.58
CA LYS A 77 -9.99 -1.07 12.00
C LYS A 77 -9.75 -1.25 10.51
N ILE A 78 -10.34 -0.36 9.71
CA ILE A 78 -10.11 -0.33 8.27
C ILE A 78 -8.92 0.57 7.98
N TYR A 79 -7.92 0.03 7.32
CA TYR A 79 -6.75 0.73 6.82
C TYR A 79 -6.83 0.82 5.30
N ARG A 80 -6.55 2.00 4.75
CA ARG A 80 -6.47 2.20 3.31
C ARG A 80 -5.02 2.23 2.88
N LEU A 81 -4.68 1.38 1.91
CA LEU A 81 -3.43 1.40 1.18
C LEU A 81 -3.67 2.02 -0.20
N VAL A 82 -2.84 2.98 -0.57
CA VAL A 82 -2.74 3.50 -1.95
C VAL A 82 -1.40 3.05 -2.49
N PHE A 83 -1.43 2.28 -3.57
CA PHE A 83 -0.23 1.60 -4.07
C PHE A 83 -0.18 1.55 -5.59
N LEU A 84 0.98 1.19 -6.11
CA LEU A 84 1.24 0.93 -7.52
C LEU A 84 2.14 -0.29 -7.65
N ILE A 85 2.11 -0.94 -8.82
CA ILE A 85 3.05 -2.01 -9.18
C ILE A 85 3.96 -1.46 -10.27
N GLY A 86 5.26 -1.70 -10.13
CA GLY A 86 6.27 -1.26 -11.08
C GLY A 86 7.51 -2.15 -11.04
N GLY A 87 8.61 -1.69 -11.62
CA GLY A 87 9.76 -2.54 -11.95
C GLY A 87 9.75 -2.94 -13.42
N GLU A 88 10.85 -3.51 -13.91
CA GLU A 88 10.93 -3.97 -15.30
C GLU A 88 10.01 -5.18 -15.53
N ASP A 89 9.87 -6.03 -14.51
CA ASP A 89 9.06 -7.26 -14.52
C ASP A 89 7.82 -7.16 -13.60
N LEU A 90 7.41 -5.93 -13.23
CA LEU A 90 6.29 -5.67 -12.31
C LEU A 90 6.47 -6.33 -10.92
N GLU A 91 7.71 -6.42 -10.46
CA GLU A 91 8.12 -7.12 -9.25
C GLU A 91 8.19 -6.23 -8.00
N ILE A 92 7.91 -4.92 -8.14
CA ILE A 92 7.99 -3.92 -7.07
C ILE A 92 6.60 -3.39 -6.74
N LEU A 93 6.19 -3.51 -5.48
CA LEU A 93 4.98 -2.87 -4.95
C LEU A 93 5.36 -1.60 -4.20
N GLY A 94 4.88 -0.46 -4.70
CA GLY A 94 5.11 0.85 -4.09
C GLY A 94 3.92 1.31 -3.28
N ILE A 95 4.07 1.44 -1.96
CA ILE A 95 3.08 2.10 -1.09
C ILE A 95 3.29 3.61 -1.18
N VAL A 96 2.34 4.28 -1.83
CA VAL A 96 2.35 5.73 -2.00
C VAL A 96 1.83 6.40 -0.73
N ASN A 97 0.79 5.84 -0.12
CA ASN A 97 0.26 6.30 1.15
C ASN A 97 -0.47 5.18 1.88
N ALA A 98 -0.51 5.26 3.21
CA ALA A 98 -1.22 4.32 4.06
C ALA A 98 -1.83 5.06 5.25
N TYR A 99 -3.11 4.81 5.55
CA TYR A 99 -3.79 5.47 6.67
C TYR A 99 -5.02 4.71 7.15
N ARG A 100 -5.34 4.87 8.44
CA ARG A 100 -6.58 4.36 9.02
C ARG A 100 -7.79 5.16 8.53
N ARG A 101 -8.80 4.51 7.97
CA ARG A 101 -10.09 5.13 7.66
C ARG A 101 -10.81 5.46 8.97
N LYS A 102 -11.38 6.66 9.05
CA LYS A 102 -12.34 6.97 10.11
C LYS A 102 -13.63 6.20 9.77
N PRO A 103 -14.28 5.52 10.74
CA PRO A 103 -15.61 4.98 10.51
C PRO A 103 -16.49 6.14 10.03
N GLY A 104 -16.96 6.05 8.79
CA GLY A 104 -17.82 7.08 8.22
C GLY A 104 -19.14 7.09 9.00
N ARG A 105 -19.61 8.27 9.41
CA ARG A 105 -21.06 8.46 9.56
C ARG A 105 -21.66 8.10 8.21
N LYS A 106 -22.55 7.09 8.17
CA LYS A 106 -23.39 6.82 7.01
C LYS A 106 -23.99 8.16 6.55
N LYS A 107 -23.71 8.56 5.31
CA LYS A 107 -24.55 9.54 4.63
C LYS A 107 -25.85 8.86 4.24
#